data_AF-Q7WTG5-F1
#
_entry.id   AF-Q7WTG5-F1
#
_cell.length_a   1.000
_cell.length_b   1.000
_cell.length_c   1.000
_cell.angle_alpha   90.00
_cell.angle_beta   90.00
_cell.angle_gamma   90.00
#
_symmetry.space_group_name_H-M   'P 1'
#
loop_
_entity.id
_entity.type
_entity.pdbx_description
1 polymer ?
#
loop_
_entity_poly.entity_id
_entity_poly.type
_entity_poly.pdbx_seq_one_letter_code
_entity_poly.pdbx_strand_id
1 'polypeptide(L)'
;MVRDLIAVTDTYGAALSTPREIHQAINSLIFLYPGMRDFVYFPDLCLLQLIRVTNPALYDWTEHYLTERSVIETGQGMLSDGEKADFREGLIRCMKTFRASNADSFLTLADWIPGISGHNDEYLNLFEPVSEDFRHIQTTGKRLSSLTHWRYYFAFSSPQNVLPPEFFRQLFEQAGVSEKQQQLSELLLSKINSVGSLSGTWFEHILSRLTPGLIRERNFEECAGLVHFFFDHTDEVSTRFSIRNPWFSLREMAINEVVRHLLKHMQDIDETRTITLMEKLIVTGASPFWIADFMRDLIWEHGLAQNAVPSPSDALFSRDITERLRDRFAERMNQPELQQQLLLRKSLLGYLYAWRDMSSGETVKQWVREVTTTDEGLVNLLIRLQTSVFSSHRGAYRRIARDQVSPFFDDWPAVEEKLKVMLSGNELTPEQEALKTALENDD
;
A
#
# COMPACT_ATOMS: atom_id res chain seq x y z
N MET A 1 2.88 8.22 -16.89
CA MET A 1 2.45 9.65 -16.89
C MET A 1 2.07 10.18 -18.26
N VAL A 2 2.99 10.44 -19.21
CA VAL A 2 2.63 11.04 -20.52
C VAL A 2 1.64 10.17 -21.29
N ARG A 3 1.87 8.85 -21.35
CA ARG A 3 0.95 7.89 -21.96
C ARG A 3 -0.45 7.94 -21.36
N ASP A 4 -0.53 8.00 -20.04
CA ASP A 4 -1.80 8.01 -19.30
C ASP A 4 -2.55 9.33 -19.52
N LEU A 5 -1.83 10.46 -19.58
CA LEU A 5 -2.40 11.76 -19.90
C LEU A 5 -3.01 11.77 -21.31
N ILE A 6 -2.31 11.21 -22.30
CA ILE A 6 -2.82 11.04 -23.66
C ILE A 6 -4.08 10.16 -23.63
N ALA A 7 -4.04 9.02 -22.95
CA ALA A 7 -5.19 8.11 -22.86
C ALA A 7 -6.44 8.79 -22.27
N VAL A 8 -6.30 9.57 -21.18
CA VAL A 8 -7.41 10.33 -20.58
C VAL A 8 -7.95 11.38 -21.53
N THR A 9 -7.05 12.16 -22.15
CA THR A 9 -7.44 13.28 -23.01
C THR A 9 -8.08 12.80 -24.31
N ASP A 10 -7.58 11.73 -24.92
CA ASP A 10 -8.17 11.13 -26.12
C ASP A 10 -9.54 10.50 -25.83
N THR A 11 -9.71 9.88 -24.65
CA THR A 11 -10.95 9.20 -24.28
C THR A 11 -12.01 10.18 -23.81
N TYR A 12 -11.74 10.92 -22.73
CA TYR A 12 -12.72 11.76 -22.06
C TYR A 12 -12.67 13.22 -22.52
N GLY A 13 -11.54 13.68 -23.04
CA GLY A 13 -11.44 15.01 -23.65
C GLY A 13 -12.21 15.10 -24.96
N ALA A 14 -12.39 13.99 -25.68
CA ALA A 14 -13.24 13.93 -26.87
C ALA A 14 -14.72 14.24 -26.60
N ALA A 15 -15.17 14.13 -25.34
CA ALA A 15 -16.53 14.50 -24.94
C ALA A 15 -16.74 16.02 -24.80
N LEU A 16 -15.66 16.82 -24.78
CA LEU A 16 -15.77 18.29 -24.78
C LEU A 16 -16.24 18.75 -26.16
N SER A 17 -17.35 19.48 -26.19
CA SER A 17 -18.04 19.90 -27.42
C SER A 17 -17.89 21.38 -27.71
N THR A 18 -17.50 22.19 -26.72
CA THR A 18 -17.39 23.65 -26.85
C THR A 18 -16.08 24.22 -26.30
N PRO A 19 -15.60 25.37 -26.84
CA PRO A 19 -14.45 26.09 -26.29
C PRO A 19 -14.63 26.48 -24.80
N ARG A 20 -15.88 26.72 -24.38
CA ARG A 20 -16.21 27.05 -22.99
C ARG A 20 -15.90 25.89 -22.06
N GLU A 21 -16.27 24.67 -22.43
CA GLU A 21 -16.00 23.47 -21.65
C GLU A 21 -14.50 23.21 -21.52
N ILE A 22 -13.74 23.41 -22.61
CA ILE A 22 -12.27 23.35 -22.60
C ILE A 22 -11.71 24.37 -21.59
N HIS A 23 -12.14 25.62 -21.65
CA HIS A 23 -11.70 26.66 -20.71
C HIS A 23 -12.07 26.30 -19.26
N GLN A 24 -13.25 25.74 -19.00
CA GLN A 24 -13.66 25.34 -17.65
C GLN A 24 -12.77 24.22 -17.09
N ALA A 25 -12.50 23.17 -17.88
CA ALA A 25 -11.64 22.08 -17.45
C ALA A 25 -10.19 22.57 -17.18
N ILE A 26 -9.63 23.35 -18.11
CA ILE A 26 -8.26 23.87 -17.98
C ILE A 26 -8.13 24.85 -16.81
N ASN A 27 -9.05 25.80 -16.65
CA ASN A 27 -8.98 26.76 -15.55
C ASN A 27 -9.11 26.09 -14.18
N SER A 28 -9.93 25.05 -14.05
CA SER A 28 -10.00 24.24 -12.83
C SER A 28 -8.64 23.60 -12.52
N LEU A 29 -7.96 23.03 -13.52
CA LEU A 29 -6.62 22.44 -13.34
C LEU A 29 -5.57 23.48 -12.96
N ILE A 30 -5.56 24.64 -13.62
CA ILE A 30 -4.62 25.75 -13.31
C ILE A 30 -4.77 26.19 -11.86
N PHE A 31 -6.01 26.25 -11.36
CA PHE A 31 -6.28 26.69 -9.99
C PHE A 31 -5.97 25.61 -8.95
N LEU A 32 -6.40 24.36 -9.20
CA LEU A 32 -6.34 23.28 -8.22
C LEU A 32 -4.95 22.62 -8.14
N TYR A 33 -4.31 22.37 -9.28
CA TYR A 33 -3.11 21.53 -9.34
C TYR A 33 -1.93 22.08 -8.53
N PRO A 34 -1.59 23.39 -8.53
CA PRO A 34 -0.44 23.89 -7.78
C PRO A 34 -0.48 23.56 -6.28
N GLY A 35 -1.68 23.59 -5.66
CA GLY A 35 -1.86 23.28 -4.24
C GLY A 35 -1.97 21.80 -3.91
N MET A 36 -2.21 20.95 -4.92
CA MET A 36 -2.44 19.51 -4.73
C MET A 36 -1.39 18.61 -5.39
N ARG A 37 -0.47 19.17 -6.18
CA ARG A 37 0.48 18.42 -7.03
C ARG A 37 1.27 17.33 -6.30
N ASP A 38 1.52 17.51 -5.01
CA ASP A 38 2.29 16.55 -4.22
C ASP A 38 1.41 15.40 -3.67
N PHE A 39 0.08 15.49 -3.79
CA PHE A 39 -0.91 14.57 -3.20
C PHE A 39 -1.71 13.80 -4.25
N VAL A 40 -1.62 14.17 -5.53
CA VAL A 40 -2.43 13.58 -6.60
C VAL A 40 -1.59 13.25 -7.83
N TYR A 41 -1.99 12.19 -8.53
CA TYR A 41 -1.51 11.86 -9.85
C TYR A 41 -2.22 12.73 -10.90
N PHE A 42 -1.45 13.45 -11.71
CA PHE A 42 -2.00 14.46 -12.60
C PHE A 42 -3.00 13.92 -13.65
N PRO A 43 -2.74 12.78 -14.33
CA PRO A 43 -3.72 12.18 -15.25
C PRO A 43 -5.08 11.86 -14.61
N ASP A 44 -5.10 11.34 -13.39
CA ASP A 44 -6.34 11.03 -12.67
C ASP A 44 -7.10 12.33 -12.30
N LEU A 45 -6.39 13.41 -11.97
CA LEU A 45 -7.00 14.72 -11.74
C LEU A 45 -7.59 15.28 -13.05
N CYS A 46 -6.90 15.12 -14.17
CA CYS A 46 -7.41 15.51 -15.49
C CYS A 46 -8.70 14.76 -15.82
N LEU A 47 -8.75 13.44 -15.58
CA LEU A 47 -9.98 12.65 -15.77
C LEU A 47 -11.15 13.28 -15.01
N LEU A 48 -10.97 13.53 -13.71
CA LEU A 48 -12.02 14.10 -12.88
C LEU A 48 -12.48 15.48 -13.35
N GLN A 49 -11.55 16.36 -13.74
CA GLN A 49 -11.93 17.69 -14.23
C GLN A 49 -12.62 17.64 -15.60
N LEU A 50 -12.28 16.67 -16.46
CA LEU A 50 -12.98 16.44 -17.72
C LEU A 50 -14.41 15.92 -17.47
N ILE A 51 -14.57 14.84 -16.71
CA ILE A 51 -15.91 14.28 -16.44
C ILE A 51 -16.77 15.25 -15.62
N ARG A 52 -16.18 16.09 -14.76
CA ARG A 52 -16.93 17.13 -14.04
C ARG A 52 -17.62 18.12 -14.98
N VAL A 53 -17.02 18.39 -16.13
CA VAL A 53 -17.57 19.29 -17.14
C VAL A 53 -18.53 18.55 -18.07
N THR A 54 -18.14 17.37 -18.56
CA THR A 54 -18.88 16.66 -19.61
C THR A 54 -19.96 15.70 -19.09
N ASN A 55 -19.81 15.22 -17.85
CA ASN A 55 -20.70 14.26 -17.20
C ASN A 55 -20.68 14.42 -15.66
N PRO A 56 -21.25 15.51 -15.12
CA PRO A 56 -21.22 15.79 -13.68
C PRO A 56 -21.78 14.65 -12.81
N ALA A 57 -22.78 13.91 -13.34
CA ALA A 57 -23.34 12.76 -12.64
C ALA A 57 -22.30 11.65 -12.43
N LEU A 58 -21.39 11.42 -13.39
CA LEU A 58 -20.30 10.46 -13.22
C LEU A 58 -19.27 10.95 -12.21
N TYR A 59 -19.01 12.26 -12.14
CA TYR A 59 -18.13 12.83 -11.11
C TYR A 59 -18.68 12.54 -9.71
N ASP A 60 -19.95 12.87 -9.46
CA ASP A 60 -20.60 12.65 -8.16
C ASP A 60 -20.71 11.15 -7.84
N TRP A 61 -21.04 10.32 -8.83
CA TRP A 61 -21.07 8.86 -8.69
C TRP A 61 -19.69 8.33 -8.29
N THR A 62 -18.61 8.84 -8.89
CA THR A 62 -17.24 8.40 -8.59
C THR A 62 -16.86 8.74 -7.15
N GLU A 63 -17.19 9.95 -6.68
CA GLU A 63 -16.94 10.34 -5.28
C GLU A 63 -17.69 9.42 -4.30
N HIS A 64 -18.97 9.15 -4.57
CA HIS A 64 -19.79 8.29 -3.72
C HIS A 64 -19.28 6.84 -3.74
N TYR A 65 -18.95 6.31 -4.91
CA TYR A 65 -18.42 4.96 -5.09
C TYR A 65 -17.10 4.77 -4.32
N LEU A 66 -16.16 5.70 -4.43
CA LEU A 66 -14.88 5.62 -3.71
C LEU A 66 -15.06 5.78 -2.19
N THR A 67 -16.07 6.56 -1.77
CA THR A 67 -16.45 6.67 -0.35
C THR A 67 -16.90 5.32 0.20
N GLU A 68 -17.91 4.69 -0.41
CA GLU A 68 -18.44 3.41 0.06
C GLU A 68 -17.40 2.29 -0.05
N ARG A 69 -16.63 2.27 -1.15
CA ARG A 69 -15.54 1.32 -1.32
C ARG A 69 -14.51 1.42 -0.19
N SER A 70 -14.17 2.63 0.25
CA SER A 70 -13.23 2.82 1.36
C SER A 70 -13.76 2.24 2.68
N VAL A 71 -15.07 2.30 2.93
CA VAL A 71 -15.71 1.68 4.11
C VAL A 71 -15.62 0.16 4.04
N ILE A 72 -15.85 -0.43 2.86
CA ILE A 72 -15.75 -1.88 2.64
C ILE A 72 -14.31 -2.37 2.81
N GLU A 73 -13.35 -1.72 2.15
CA GLU A 73 -11.94 -2.15 2.15
C GLU A 73 -11.23 -1.87 3.47
N THR A 74 -11.76 -1.00 4.31
CA THR A 74 -11.27 -0.85 5.70
C THR A 74 -11.94 -1.82 6.66
N GLY A 75 -12.86 -2.67 6.18
CA GLY A 75 -13.64 -3.60 7.00
C GLY A 75 -14.63 -2.92 7.94
N GLN A 76 -14.98 -1.66 7.67
CA GLN A 76 -15.90 -0.86 8.49
C GLN A 76 -17.37 -1.03 8.07
N GLY A 77 -17.62 -1.73 6.96
CA GLY A 77 -18.97 -2.01 6.49
C GLY A 77 -19.03 -3.00 5.33
N MET A 78 -20.24 -3.26 4.88
CA MET A 78 -20.59 -4.08 3.71
C MET A 78 -21.79 -3.43 3.01
N LEU A 79 -21.99 -3.74 1.73
CA LEU A 79 -23.16 -3.27 0.99
C LEU A 79 -24.18 -4.39 0.85
N SER A 80 -25.45 -4.05 1.02
CA SER A 80 -26.57 -4.90 0.64
C SER A 80 -26.64 -5.09 -0.88
N ASP A 81 -27.34 -6.13 -1.33
CA ASP A 81 -27.51 -6.38 -2.76
C ASP A 81 -28.31 -5.26 -3.45
N GLY A 82 -29.22 -4.59 -2.72
CA GLY A 82 -29.95 -3.43 -3.21
C GLY A 82 -29.03 -2.24 -3.49
N GLU A 83 -28.14 -1.91 -2.55
CA GLU A 83 -27.17 -0.81 -2.73
C GLU A 83 -26.21 -1.09 -3.90
N LYS A 84 -25.78 -2.33 -4.08
CA LYS A 84 -24.96 -2.73 -5.23
C LYS A 84 -25.69 -2.56 -6.55
N ALA A 85 -26.97 -2.93 -6.59
CA ALA A 85 -27.82 -2.73 -7.76
C ALA A 85 -27.98 -1.24 -8.07
N ASP A 86 -28.19 -0.40 -7.06
CA ASP A 86 -28.29 1.06 -7.20
C ASP A 86 -27.00 1.67 -7.77
N PHE A 87 -25.83 1.27 -7.26
CA PHE A 87 -24.53 1.69 -7.81
C PHE A 87 -24.37 1.29 -9.27
N ARG A 88 -24.75 0.05 -9.61
CA ARG A 88 -24.66 -0.51 -10.95
C ARG A 88 -25.56 0.23 -11.94
N GLU A 89 -26.83 0.43 -11.58
CA GLU A 89 -27.78 1.18 -12.39
C GLU A 89 -27.38 2.66 -12.52
N GLY A 90 -26.86 3.24 -11.45
CA GLY A 90 -26.30 4.59 -11.44
C GLY A 90 -25.16 4.74 -12.45
N LEU A 91 -24.21 3.80 -12.46
CA LEU A 91 -23.09 3.82 -13.39
C LEU A 91 -23.57 3.67 -14.84
N ILE A 92 -24.42 2.67 -15.13
CA ILE A 92 -24.99 2.45 -16.48
C ILE A 92 -25.65 3.74 -17.01
N ARG A 93 -26.40 4.44 -16.15
CA ARG A 93 -27.04 5.71 -16.50
C ARG A 93 -26.02 6.80 -16.81
N CYS A 94 -24.97 6.90 -16.02
CA CYS A 94 -23.88 7.86 -16.25
C CYS A 94 -23.17 7.59 -17.58
N MET A 95 -22.84 6.33 -17.89
CA MET A 95 -22.10 5.98 -19.10
C MET A 95 -22.89 6.25 -20.39
N LYS A 96 -24.22 6.11 -20.37
CA LYS A 96 -25.11 6.42 -21.51
C LYS A 96 -25.06 7.89 -21.96
N THR A 97 -24.52 8.79 -21.13
CA THR A 97 -24.33 10.20 -21.47
C THR A 97 -23.24 10.41 -22.53
N PHE A 98 -22.24 9.54 -22.62
CA PHE A 98 -21.04 9.74 -23.47
C PHE A 98 -21.23 9.47 -24.98
N ARG A 99 -22.45 9.15 -25.45
CA ARG A 99 -22.87 8.98 -26.85
C ARG A 99 -21.76 8.50 -27.82
N ALA A 100 -21.66 7.19 -28.05
CA ALA A 100 -20.79 6.56 -29.06
C ALA A 100 -19.34 7.08 -29.04
N SER A 101 -18.74 7.10 -27.86
CA SER A 101 -17.33 7.40 -27.64
C SER A 101 -16.73 6.32 -26.77
N ASN A 102 -15.41 6.09 -26.87
CA ASN A 102 -14.73 5.12 -26.01
C ASN A 102 -14.88 5.41 -24.50
N ALA A 103 -15.33 6.63 -24.13
CA ALA A 103 -15.64 6.99 -22.75
C ALA A 103 -16.88 6.27 -22.18
N ASP A 104 -17.70 5.60 -23.00
CA ASP A 104 -18.83 4.77 -22.54
C ASP A 104 -18.43 3.33 -22.12
N SER A 105 -17.14 2.98 -22.29
CA SER A 105 -16.60 1.67 -21.95
C SER A 105 -16.32 1.51 -20.45
N PHE A 106 -16.93 0.50 -19.81
CA PHE A 106 -16.62 0.11 -18.43
C PHE A 106 -15.18 -0.35 -18.27
N LEU A 107 -14.62 -1.04 -19.27
CA LEU A 107 -13.22 -1.50 -19.24
C LEU A 107 -12.25 -0.31 -19.19
N THR A 108 -12.54 0.74 -19.97
CA THR A 108 -11.72 1.95 -19.98
C THR A 108 -11.85 2.71 -18.66
N LEU A 109 -13.03 2.72 -18.04
CA LEU A 109 -13.22 3.33 -16.73
C LEU A 109 -12.49 2.56 -15.61
N ALA A 110 -12.42 1.23 -15.72
CA ALA A 110 -11.77 0.35 -14.75
C ALA A 110 -10.25 0.59 -14.62
N ASP A 111 -9.61 1.17 -15.65
CA ASP A 111 -8.20 1.61 -15.58
C ASP A 111 -7.97 2.76 -14.57
N TRP A 112 -9.04 3.49 -14.23
CA TRP A 112 -9.00 4.67 -13.36
C TRP A 112 -9.72 4.48 -12.03
N ILE A 113 -10.85 3.77 -12.07
CA ILE A 113 -11.71 3.51 -10.90
C ILE A 113 -11.63 2.02 -10.55
N PRO A 114 -11.21 1.67 -9.33
CA PRO A 114 -10.91 0.29 -8.97
C PRO A 114 -12.16 -0.54 -8.71
N GLY A 115 -12.06 -1.86 -8.89
CA GLY A 115 -13.13 -2.80 -8.57
C GLY A 115 -14.28 -2.81 -9.58
N ILE A 116 -14.11 -2.22 -10.76
CA ILE A 116 -15.04 -2.32 -11.89
C ILE A 116 -14.59 -3.48 -12.77
N SER A 117 -15.51 -4.39 -13.12
CA SER A 117 -15.28 -5.40 -14.14
C SER A 117 -16.52 -5.61 -15.01
N GLY A 118 -16.33 -6.13 -16.22
CA GLY A 118 -17.40 -6.34 -17.18
C GLY A 118 -17.25 -5.52 -18.45
N HIS A 119 -17.89 -5.99 -19.52
CA HIS A 119 -17.77 -5.42 -20.86
C HIS A 119 -19.09 -4.84 -21.41
N ASN A 120 -20.21 -5.02 -20.69
CA ASN A 120 -21.51 -4.48 -21.07
C ASN A 120 -22.44 -4.32 -19.85
N ASP A 121 -23.62 -3.76 -20.09
CA ASP A 121 -24.66 -3.50 -19.09
C ASP A 121 -25.13 -4.76 -18.35
N GLU A 122 -25.03 -5.96 -18.93
CA GLU A 122 -25.50 -7.22 -18.32
C GLU A 122 -24.44 -7.83 -17.39
N TYR A 123 -23.18 -7.80 -17.79
CA TYR A 123 -22.05 -8.39 -17.07
C TYR A 123 -21.22 -7.38 -16.27
N LEU A 124 -21.78 -6.21 -15.95
CA LEU A 124 -21.14 -5.21 -15.09
C LEU A 124 -21.16 -5.67 -13.63
N ASN A 125 -19.96 -5.82 -13.05
CA ASN A 125 -19.74 -6.01 -11.62
C ASN A 125 -18.96 -4.84 -11.04
N LEU A 126 -19.26 -4.51 -9.78
CA LEU A 126 -18.69 -3.39 -9.04
C LEU A 126 -18.19 -3.88 -7.69
N PHE A 127 -17.27 -3.12 -7.08
CA PHE A 127 -16.64 -3.46 -5.81
C PHE A 127 -15.94 -4.82 -5.82
N GLU A 128 -15.40 -5.20 -6.98
CA GLU A 128 -14.58 -6.40 -7.10
C GLU A 128 -13.34 -6.30 -6.21
N PRO A 129 -12.96 -7.40 -5.53
CA PRO A 129 -11.72 -7.46 -4.77
C PRO A 129 -10.52 -7.08 -5.64
N VAL A 130 -9.62 -6.27 -5.09
CA VAL A 130 -8.32 -5.98 -5.72
C VAL A 130 -7.20 -6.61 -4.90
N SER A 131 -6.11 -6.98 -5.57
CA SER A 131 -4.95 -7.55 -4.89
C SER A 131 -4.26 -6.52 -3.98
N GLU A 132 -3.50 -6.99 -3.00
CA GLU A 132 -2.65 -6.12 -2.17
C GLU A 132 -1.59 -5.38 -3.01
N ASP A 133 -0.97 -6.06 -3.97
CA ASP A 133 0.00 -5.45 -4.87
C ASP A 133 -0.62 -4.32 -5.70
N PHE A 134 -1.84 -4.50 -6.21
CA PHE A 134 -2.57 -3.44 -6.88
C PHE A 134 -2.75 -2.24 -5.95
N ARG A 135 -3.24 -2.45 -4.71
CA ARG A 135 -3.44 -1.35 -3.74
C ARG A 135 -2.15 -0.62 -3.39
N HIS A 136 -1.05 -1.35 -3.22
CA HIS A 136 0.28 -0.77 -3.00
C HIS A 136 0.68 0.13 -4.17
N ILE A 137 0.64 -0.37 -5.41
CA ILE A 137 0.99 0.39 -6.61
C ILE A 137 0.14 1.66 -6.73
N GLN A 138 -1.18 1.56 -6.51
CA GLN A 138 -2.06 2.71 -6.60
C GLN A 138 -1.79 3.75 -5.51
N THR A 139 -1.46 3.32 -4.29
CA THR A 139 -1.09 4.23 -3.19
C THR A 139 0.24 4.93 -3.42
N THR A 140 1.27 4.19 -3.82
CA THR A 140 2.57 4.75 -4.19
C THR A 140 2.44 5.76 -5.33
N GLY A 141 1.64 5.44 -6.35
CA GLY A 141 1.34 6.35 -7.45
C GLY A 141 0.41 7.52 -7.08
N LYS A 142 -0.07 7.61 -5.83
CA LYS A 142 -1.05 8.60 -5.36
C LYS A 142 -2.31 8.66 -6.24
N ARG A 143 -2.69 7.50 -6.78
CA ARG A 143 -3.77 7.37 -7.77
C ARG A 143 -5.13 7.65 -7.13
N LEU A 144 -6.10 8.06 -7.94
CA LEU A 144 -7.50 8.24 -7.53
C LEU A 144 -8.08 6.96 -6.92
N SER A 145 -7.64 5.81 -7.40
CA SER A 145 -8.03 4.50 -6.89
C SER A 145 -7.37 4.11 -5.56
N SER A 146 -6.48 4.93 -5.00
CA SER A 146 -5.83 4.67 -3.71
C SER A 146 -6.78 4.95 -2.55
N LEU A 147 -6.84 4.03 -1.59
CA LEU A 147 -7.63 4.19 -0.36
C LEU A 147 -7.24 5.41 0.48
N THR A 148 -5.99 5.85 0.39
CA THR A 148 -5.46 6.95 1.21
C THR A 148 -5.45 8.29 0.48
N HIS A 149 -5.45 8.29 -0.87
CA HIS A 149 -5.29 9.52 -1.66
C HIS A 149 -6.57 10.00 -2.35
N TRP A 150 -7.58 9.15 -2.56
CA TRP A 150 -8.78 9.51 -3.34
C TRP A 150 -9.46 10.80 -2.86
N ARG A 151 -9.49 11.06 -1.54
CA ARG A 151 -10.12 12.25 -0.94
C ARG A 151 -9.45 13.56 -1.38
N TYR A 152 -8.14 13.56 -1.66
CA TYR A 152 -7.45 14.77 -2.12
C TYR A 152 -7.94 15.22 -3.49
N TYR A 153 -8.48 14.31 -4.31
CA TYR A 153 -8.99 14.65 -5.63
C TYR A 153 -10.32 15.41 -5.60
N PHE A 154 -11.10 15.24 -4.53
CA PHE A 154 -12.39 15.91 -4.32
C PHE A 154 -12.28 17.12 -3.37
N ALA A 155 -11.11 17.32 -2.76
CA ALA A 155 -10.86 18.47 -1.91
C ALA A 155 -10.59 19.74 -2.75
N PHE A 156 -11.39 20.79 -2.56
CA PHE A 156 -11.19 22.10 -3.24
C PHE A 156 -9.96 22.89 -2.75
N SER A 157 -9.33 22.43 -1.67
CA SER A 157 -8.13 22.99 -1.05
C SER A 157 -7.47 21.92 -0.17
N SER A 158 -6.22 22.12 0.28
CA SER A 158 -5.65 21.26 1.32
C SER A 158 -6.62 21.19 2.53
N PRO A 159 -6.78 20.03 3.20
CA PRO A 159 -7.80 19.89 4.25
C PRO A 159 -7.70 21.01 5.30
N GLN A 160 -8.81 21.55 5.80
CA GLN A 160 -8.75 22.70 6.72
C GLN A 160 -8.29 22.35 8.14
N ASN A 161 -8.36 21.07 8.51
CA ASN A 161 -7.84 20.55 9.76
C ASN A 161 -6.48 19.85 9.51
N VAL A 162 -5.50 20.63 9.09
CA VAL A 162 -4.13 20.20 8.75
C VAL A 162 -3.16 20.65 9.82
N LEU A 163 -2.12 19.84 10.07
CA LEU A 163 -1.06 20.23 11.00
C LEU A 163 -0.39 21.52 10.50
N PRO A 164 -0.21 22.53 11.35
CA PRO A 164 0.35 23.80 10.92
C PRO A 164 1.80 23.63 10.45
N PRO A 165 2.32 24.49 9.56
CA PRO A 165 3.71 24.43 9.11
C PRO A 165 4.72 24.42 10.26
N GLU A 166 4.40 25.09 11.37
CA GLU A 166 5.15 25.04 12.63
C GLU A 166 5.42 23.63 13.14
N PHE A 167 4.39 22.78 13.08
CA PHE A 167 4.51 21.42 13.57
C PHE A 167 5.61 20.68 12.84
N PHE A 168 5.67 20.82 11.51
CA PHE A 168 6.69 20.17 10.70
C PHE A 168 8.08 20.77 10.93
N ARG A 169 8.17 22.08 11.12
CA ARG A 169 9.43 22.71 11.50
C ARG A 169 9.97 22.12 12.81
N GLN A 170 9.15 22.07 13.85
CA GLN A 170 9.53 21.50 15.14
C GLN A 170 9.82 20.00 15.05
N LEU A 171 9.09 19.26 14.22
CA LEU A 171 9.33 17.85 13.97
C LEU A 171 10.73 17.61 13.40
N PHE A 172 11.13 18.37 12.37
CA PHE A 172 12.47 18.27 11.79
C PHE A 172 13.55 18.76 12.76
N GLU A 173 13.33 19.88 13.46
CA GLU A 173 14.27 20.37 14.49
C GLU A 173 14.51 19.33 15.59
N GLN A 174 13.49 18.57 15.99
CA GLN A 174 13.65 17.46 16.94
C GLN A 174 14.39 16.28 16.31
N ALA A 175 14.08 15.92 15.07
CA ALA A 175 14.75 14.85 14.35
C ALA A 175 16.26 15.12 14.14
N GLY A 176 16.66 16.38 13.98
CA GLY A 176 18.07 16.76 13.84
C GLY A 176 18.91 16.65 15.12
N VAL A 177 18.31 16.31 16.27
CA VAL A 177 19.00 16.24 17.56
C VAL A 177 18.93 14.82 18.11
N SER A 178 20.07 14.12 18.12
CA SER A 178 20.13 12.71 18.52
C SER A 178 19.59 12.44 19.93
N GLU A 179 19.79 13.36 20.88
CA GLU A 179 19.27 13.25 22.24
C GLU A 179 17.74 13.33 22.32
N LYS A 180 17.08 13.86 21.29
CA LYS A 180 15.62 13.98 21.21
C LYS A 180 14.96 12.82 20.47
N GLN A 181 15.73 11.83 20.01
CA GLN A 181 15.19 10.71 19.22
C GLN A 181 14.04 9.99 19.93
N GLN A 182 14.15 9.76 21.25
CA GLN A 182 13.06 9.16 22.03
C GLN A 182 11.79 10.03 22.03
N GLN A 183 11.93 11.35 22.19
CA GLN A 183 10.81 12.29 22.19
C GLN A 183 10.14 12.36 20.82
N LEU A 184 10.94 12.32 19.74
CA LEU A 184 10.46 12.22 18.37
C LEU A 184 9.63 10.94 18.18
N SER A 185 10.15 9.80 18.61
CA SER A 185 9.44 8.51 18.51
C SER A 185 8.13 8.53 19.28
N GLU A 186 8.13 9.00 20.53
CA GLU A 186 6.93 9.14 21.35
C GLU A 186 5.90 10.08 20.70
N LEU A 187 6.36 11.21 20.16
CA LEU A 187 5.51 12.17 19.45
C LEU A 187 4.83 11.48 18.26
N LEU A 188 5.59 10.88 17.34
CA LEU A 188 5.05 10.25 16.13
C LEU A 188 4.13 9.06 16.45
N LEU A 189 4.54 8.19 17.37
CA LEU A 189 3.73 7.03 17.79
C LEU A 189 2.43 7.45 18.51
N SER A 190 2.42 8.59 19.22
CA SER A 190 1.19 9.13 19.80
C SER A 190 0.19 9.61 18.73
N LYS A 191 0.66 9.97 17.53
CA LYS A 191 -0.19 10.42 16.43
C LYS A 191 -0.95 9.30 15.72
N ILE A 192 -0.63 8.04 16.01
CA ILE A 192 -1.37 6.86 15.53
C ILE A 192 -2.71 6.73 16.26
N ASN A 193 -2.74 7.05 17.55
CA ASN A 193 -3.95 6.86 18.35
C ASN A 193 -4.90 8.06 18.34
N SER A 194 -4.40 9.24 17.94
CA SER A 194 -5.23 10.44 17.87
C SER A 194 -6.07 10.44 16.58
N VAL A 195 -7.36 10.68 16.76
CA VAL A 195 -8.31 10.88 15.66
C VAL A 195 -7.91 12.17 14.95
N GLY A 196 -7.38 12.03 13.74
CA GLY A 196 -7.16 13.15 12.83
C GLY A 196 -8.49 13.63 12.27
N SER A 197 -8.46 14.70 11.48
CA SER A 197 -9.68 15.14 10.81
C SER A 197 -10.02 14.26 9.62
N LEU A 198 -11.32 14.05 9.41
CA LEU A 198 -11.97 13.59 8.18
C LEU A 198 -11.79 12.13 7.74
N SER A 199 -11.01 11.26 8.39
CA SER A 199 -11.16 9.77 8.42
C SER A 199 -9.88 8.99 8.80
N GLY A 200 -8.74 9.67 9.01
CA GLY A 200 -7.45 9.03 9.32
C GLY A 200 -6.83 9.50 10.64
N THR A 201 -5.68 8.93 10.98
CA THR A 201 -4.85 9.32 12.13
C THR A 201 -3.99 10.54 11.78
N TRP A 202 -3.54 11.27 12.80
CA TRP A 202 -2.56 12.34 12.57
C TRP A 202 -1.24 11.82 12.02
N PHE A 203 -0.88 10.55 12.29
CA PHE A 203 0.32 9.94 11.73
C PHE A 203 0.24 9.79 10.21
N GLU A 204 -0.87 9.27 9.69
CA GLU A 204 -1.11 9.19 8.23
C GLU A 204 -1.07 10.58 7.59
N HIS A 205 -1.61 11.59 8.28
CA HIS A 205 -1.53 12.97 7.82
C HIS A 205 -0.10 13.51 7.81
N ILE A 206 0.73 13.17 8.79
CA ILE A 206 2.16 13.54 8.80
C ILE A 206 2.87 12.92 7.59
N LEU A 207 2.66 11.64 7.33
CA LEU A 207 3.26 10.95 6.18
C LEU A 207 2.88 11.64 4.87
N SER A 208 1.60 11.99 4.67
CA SER A 208 1.17 12.64 3.43
C SER A 208 1.82 14.00 3.22
N ARG A 209 2.19 14.71 4.31
CA ARG A 209 2.83 16.02 4.27
C ARG A 209 4.35 15.98 4.13
N LEU A 210 5.01 14.85 4.37
CA LEU A 210 6.44 14.65 4.14
C LEU A 210 6.75 14.48 2.64
N THR A 211 6.38 15.50 1.85
CA THR A 211 6.55 15.54 0.40
C THR A 211 7.97 15.97 0.02
N PRO A 212 8.44 15.69 -1.22
CA PRO A 212 9.73 16.18 -1.69
C PRO A 212 9.90 17.69 -1.56
N GLY A 213 8.81 18.47 -1.72
CA GLY A 213 8.82 19.91 -1.54
C GLY A 213 9.16 20.34 -0.11
N LEU A 214 8.57 19.67 0.88
CA LEU A 214 8.85 19.96 2.30
C LEU A 214 10.24 19.51 2.73
N ILE A 215 10.69 18.36 2.21
CA ILE A 215 11.98 17.72 2.54
C ILE A 215 13.16 18.50 1.97
N ARG A 216 13.03 19.09 0.77
CA ARG A 216 14.12 19.77 0.06
C ARG A 216 14.82 20.86 0.87
N GLU A 217 14.12 21.49 1.80
CA GLU A 217 14.64 22.58 2.63
C GLU A 217 15.37 22.10 3.89
N ARG A 218 15.44 20.78 4.12
CA ARG A 218 15.95 20.18 5.35
C ARG A 218 17.41 19.78 5.22
N ASN A 219 18.12 19.77 6.35
CA ASN A 219 19.51 19.32 6.39
C ASN A 219 19.61 17.81 6.61
N PHE A 220 20.85 17.29 6.51
CA PHE A 220 21.11 15.86 6.62
C PHE A 220 20.64 15.26 7.95
N GLU A 221 20.91 15.91 9.10
CA GLU A 221 20.57 15.37 10.42
C GLU A 221 19.06 15.28 10.62
N GLU A 222 18.33 16.32 10.19
CA GLU A 222 16.88 16.37 10.28
C GLU A 222 16.23 15.21 9.50
N CYS A 223 16.74 14.90 8.31
CA CYS A 223 16.27 13.77 7.53
C CYS A 223 16.72 12.43 8.14
N ALA A 224 17.97 12.33 8.58
CA ALA A 224 18.53 11.11 9.18
C ALA A 224 17.78 10.69 10.45
N GLY A 225 17.37 11.62 11.31
CA GLY A 225 16.59 11.32 12.50
C GLY A 225 15.20 10.73 12.20
N LEU A 226 14.53 11.23 11.15
CA LEU A 226 13.27 10.65 10.68
C LEU A 226 13.48 9.27 10.04
N VAL A 227 14.53 9.09 9.24
CA VAL A 227 14.88 7.76 8.69
C VAL A 227 15.13 6.77 9.84
N HIS A 228 15.88 7.17 10.86
CA HIS A 228 16.12 6.35 12.04
C HIS A 228 14.82 5.98 12.77
N PHE A 229 13.86 6.90 12.89
CA PHE A 229 12.55 6.59 13.45
C PHE A 229 11.86 5.46 12.68
N PHE A 230 11.84 5.52 11.34
CA PHE A 230 11.19 4.48 10.54
C PHE A 230 11.90 3.13 10.64
N PHE A 231 13.24 3.10 10.64
CA PHE A 231 14.00 1.85 10.78
C PHE A 231 13.85 1.18 12.16
N ASP A 232 13.48 1.94 13.20
CA ASP A 232 13.28 1.39 14.54
C ASP A 232 11.83 1.10 14.88
N HIS A 233 10.89 1.93 14.45
CA HIS A 233 9.52 1.89 14.96
C HIS A 233 8.45 1.48 13.95
N THR A 234 8.76 1.26 12.68
CA THR A 234 7.72 0.91 11.69
C THR A 234 7.01 -0.42 11.98
N ASP A 235 7.68 -1.39 12.58
CA ASP A 235 7.05 -2.62 13.05
C ASP A 235 6.10 -2.40 14.24
N GLU A 236 6.40 -1.42 15.07
CA GLU A 236 5.52 -0.97 16.15
C GLU A 236 4.33 -0.17 15.59
N VAL A 237 4.57 0.69 14.61
CA VAL A 237 3.53 1.41 13.85
C VAL A 237 2.54 0.39 13.28
N SER A 238 3.03 -0.62 12.57
CA SER A 238 2.19 -1.70 12.03
C SER A 238 1.35 -2.37 13.12
N THR A 239 1.96 -2.68 14.27
CA THR A 239 1.26 -3.32 15.38
C THR A 239 0.14 -2.44 15.94
N ARG A 240 0.41 -1.15 16.13
CA ARG A 240 -0.57 -0.17 16.65
C ARG A 240 -1.74 0.04 15.67
N PHE A 241 -1.47 0.11 14.36
CA PHE A 241 -2.53 0.19 13.36
C PHE A 241 -3.35 -1.10 13.27
N SER A 242 -2.72 -2.28 13.34
CA SER A 242 -3.45 -3.55 13.34
C SER A 242 -4.35 -3.74 14.57
N ILE A 243 -4.07 -3.08 15.70
CA ILE A 243 -4.98 -3.04 16.85
C ILE A 243 -6.23 -2.21 16.55
N ARG A 244 -6.08 -1.09 15.81
CA ARG A 244 -7.20 -0.22 15.42
C ARG A 244 -8.04 -0.83 14.30
N ASN A 245 -7.39 -1.46 13.33
CA ASN A 245 -8.00 -2.12 12.19
C ASN A 245 -7.32 -3.49 11.99
N PRO A 246 -7.98 -4.60 12.37
CA PRO A 246 -7.43 -5.95 12.17
C PRO A 246 -7.11 -6.32 10.71
N TRP A 247 -7.66 -5.57 9.76
CA TRP A 247 -7.49 -5.79 8.32
C TRP A 247 -6.45 -4.89 7.67
N PHE A 248 -5.84 -3.99 8.45
CA PHE A 248 -4.81 -3.08 8.01
C PHE A 248 -3.61 -3.80 7.39
N SER A 249 -3.15 -3.29 6.24
CA SER A 249 -1.83 -3.60 5.68
C SER A 249 -0.90 -2.40 5.75
N LEU A 250 0.32 -2.63 6.22
CA LEU A 250 1.36 -1.61 6.29
C LEU A 250 1.79 -1.12 4.89
N ARG A 251 1.71 -1.98 3.89
CA ARG A 251 2.01 -1.65 2.48
C ARG A 251 1.07 -0.58 1.93
N GLU A 252 -0.09 -0.37 2.55
CA GLU A 252 -1.02 0.68 2.14
C GLU A 252 -0.68 2.05 2.75
N MET A 253 0.36 2.14 3.58
CA MET A 253 0.89 3.40 4.08
C MET A 253 1.99 3.95 3.19
N ALA A 254 2.09 5.27 3.08
CA ALA A 254 3.13 5.96 2.32
C ALA A 254 4.53 5.94 3.00
N ILE A 255 4.82 5.00 3.91
CA ILE A 255 6.09 4.97 4.66
C ILE A 255 7.28 4.74 3.72
N ASN A 256 7.22 3.74 2.83
CA ASN A 256 8.31 3.43 1.90
C ASN A 256 8.63 4.65 1.02
N GLU A 257 7.60 5.34 0.53
CA GLU A 257 7.74 6.57 -0.27
C GLU A 257 8.35 7.72 0.51
N VAL A 258 7.91 7.95 1.75
CA VAL A 258 8.47 9.00 2.62
C VAL A 258 9.95 8.73 2.90
N VAL A 259 10.31 7.49 3.25
CA VAL A 259 11.70 7.09 3.48
C VAL A 259 12.53 7.26 2.22
N ARG A 260 12.01 6.90 1.04
CA ARG A 260 12.66 7.14 -0.26
C ARG A 260 12.93 8.61 -0.51
N HIS A 261 11.94 9.48 -0.29
CA HIS A 261 12.13 10.93 -0.47
C HIS A 261 13.20 11.49 0.48
N LEU A 262 13.20 11.06 1.74
CA LEU A 262 14.21 11.46 2.72
C LEU A 262 15.61 11.00 2.28
N LEU A 263 15.76 9.72 1.93
CA LEU A 263 17.04 9.15 1.51
C LEU A 263 17.56 9.78 0.21
N LYS A 264 16.69 10.02 -0.78
CA LYS A 264 17.08 10.69 -2.03
C LYS A 264 17.62 12.09 -1.79
N HIS A 265 16.94 12.86 -0.94
CA HIS A 265 17.42 14.19 -0.54
C HIS A 265 18.73 14.12 0.26
N MET A 266 18.89 13.12 1.13
CA MET A 266 20.14 12.90 1.86
C MET A 266 21.30 12.54 0.91
N GLN A 267 21.05 11.77 -0.15
CA GLN A 267 22.06 11.49 -1.18
C GLN A 267 22.48 12.74 -1.95
N ASP A 268 21.53 13.61 -2.28
CA ASP A 268 21.80 14.89 -2.93
C ASP A 268 22.68 15.81 -2.05
N ILE A 269 22.62 15.65 -0.73
CA ILE A 269 23.48 16.37 0.23
C ILE A 269 24.84 15.67 0.41
N ASP A 270 24.82 14.38 0.75
CA ASP A 270 26.01 13.56 1.03
C ASP A 270 25.68 12.06 0.83
N GLU A 271 25.99 11.57 -0.36
CA GLU A 271 25.79 10.17 -0.74
C GLU A 271 26.56 9.19 0.17
N THR A 272 27.82 9.49 0.49
CA THR A 272 28.68 8.57 1.27
C THR A 272 28.13 8.40 2.69
N ARG A 273 27.72 9.50 3.30
CA ARG A 273 27.14 9.48 4.65
C ARG A 273 25.77 8.81 4.66
N THR A 274 24.98 8.97 3.60
CA THR A 274 23.69 8.27 3.43
C THR A 274 23.87 6.76 3.34
N ILE A 275 24.81 6.29 2.51
CA ILE A 275 25.12 4.86 2.37
C ILE A 275 25.59 4.29 3.71
N THR A 276 26.48 5.00 4.41
CA THR A 276 26.99 4.58 5.72
C THR A 276 25.86 4.44 6.75
N LEU A 277 24.91 5.37 6.76
CA LEU A 277 23.73 5.29 7.63
C LEU A 277 22.88 4.07 7.27
N MET A 278 22.62 3.83 5.99
CA MET A 278 21.83 2.67 5.52
C MET A 278 22.48 1.35 5.90
N GLU A 279 23.79 1.20 5.70
CA GLU A 279 24.52 -0.01 6.10
C GLU A 279 24.40 -0.27 7.60
N LYS A 280 24.38 0.78 8.43
CA LYS A 280 24.15 0.66 9.87
C LYS A 280 22.71 0.26 10.18
N LEU A 281 21.73 1.00 9.67
CA LEU A 281 20.31 0.84 10.04
C LEU A 281 19.73 -0.52 9.60
N ILE A 282 20.17 -1.07 8.48
CA ILE A 282 19.77 -2.42 8.05
C ILE A 282 20.18 -3.49 9.07
N VAL A 283 21.34 -3.32 9.70
CA VAL A 283 21.87 -4.26 10.69
C VAL A 283 21.27 -4.00 12.08
N THR A 284 21.12 -2.74 12.47
CA THR A 284 20.77 -2.38 13.87
C THR A 284 19.30 -2.01 14.08
N GLY A 285 18.56 -1.68 13.02
CA GLY A 285 17.22 -1.11 13.13
C GLY A 285 16.24 -2.07 13.80
N ALA A 286 15.42 -1.57 14.72
CA ALA A 286 14.50 -2.38 15.53
C ALA A 286 13.22 -2.83 14.81
N SER A 287 13.04 -2.50 13.52
CA SER A 287 11.92 -2.94 12.68
C SER A 287 12.32 -3.90 11.55
N PRO A 288 12.87 -5.09 11.83
CA PRO A 288 13.38 -5.99 10.80
C PRO A 288 12.32 -6.48 9.81
N PHE A 289 11.04 -6.56 10.17
CA PHE A 289 10.01 -7.05 9.24
C PHE A 289 9.68 -6.02 8.18
N TRP A 290 9.57 -4.75 8.57
CA TRP A 290 9.46 -3.65 7.61
C TRP A 290 10.75 -3.42 6.82
N ILE A 291 11.93 -3.54 7.45
CA ILE A 291 13.21 -3.43 6.72
C ILE A 291 13.28 -4.49 5.62
N ALA A 292 12.78 -5.71 5.87
CA ALA A 292 12.71 -6.75 4.84
C ALA A 292 11.83 -6.34 3.65
N ASP A 293 10.67 -5.75 3.91
CA ASP A 293 9.77 -5.23 2.90
C ASP A 293 10.43 -4.11 2.07
N PHE A 294 10.99 -3.11 2.74
CA PHE A 294 11.67 -1.99 2.11
C PHE A 294 12.88 -2.43 1.27
N MET A 295 13.70 -3.35 1.80
CA MET A 295 14.84 -3.92 1.07
C MET A 295 14.39 -4.74 -0.13
N ARG A 296 13.26 -5.44 -0.02
CA ARG A 296 12.70 -6.20 -1.14
C ARG A 296 12.30 -5.28 -2.30
N ASP A 297 11.74 -4.10 -2.01
CA ASP A 297 11.45 -3.13 -3.07
C ASP A 297 12.76 -2.70 -3.79
N LEU A 298 13.83 -2.42 -3.04
CA LEU A 298 15.12 -2.02 -3.60
C LEU A 298 15.77 -3.10 -4.48
N ILE A 299 15.75 -4.37 -4.05
CA ILE A 299 16.35 -5.45 -4.85
C ILE A 299 15.54 -5.71 -6.13
N TRP A 300 14.21 -5.53 -6.09
CA TRP A 300 13.33 -5.71 -7.24
C TRP A 300 13.55 -4.62 -8.30
N GLU A 301 13.87 -3.38 -7.90
CA GLU A 301 14.22 -2.29 -8.84
C GLU A 301 15.39 -2.66 -9.76
N HIS A 302 16.35 -3.44 -9.27
CA HIS A 302 17.51 -3.84 -10.08
C HIS A 302 17.36 -5.24 -10.70
N GLY A 303 16.19 -5.87 -10.61
CA GLY A 303 15.97 -7.23 -11.09
C GLY A 303 16.84 -8.26 -10.38
N LEU A 304 17.21 -8.02 -9.11
CA LEU A 304 18.04 -8.97 -8.34
C LEU A 304 17.21 -10.17 -7.84
N ALA A 305 15.89 -10.03 -7.74
CA ALA A 305 14.97 -11.10 -7.35
C ALA A 305 14.45 -11.94 -8.54
N GLN A 306 14.42 -11.36 -9.74
CA GLN A 306 14.04 -12.02 -10.98
C GLN A 306 14.96 -11.51 -12.09
N ASN A 307 15.77 -12.40 -12.66
CA ASN A 307 16.78 -12.04 -13.65
C ASN A 307 16.23 -11.08 -14.72
N ALA A 308 16.85 -9.90 -14.79
CA ALA A 308 16.72 -8.87 -15.82
C ALA A 308 15.42 -8.03 -15.82
N VAL A 309 15.46 -6.92 -15.08
CA VAL A 309 14.71 -5.70 -15.41
C VAL A 309 15.74 -4.58 -15.62
N PRO A 310 15.63 -3.74 -16.66
CA PRO A 310 16.45 -2.53 -16.75
C PRO A 310 16.26 -1.70 -15.48
N SER A 311 17.35 -1.33 -14.82
CA SER A 311 17.28 -0.48 -13.62
C SER A 311 16.50 0.78 -13.97
N PRO A 312 15.45 1.14 -13.20
CA PRO A 312 14.72 2.37 -13.39
C PRO A 312 15.68 3.56 -13.38
N SER A 313 15.41 4.58 -14.19
CA SER A 313 16.16 5.84 -14.16
C SER A 313 16.08 6.55 -12.81
N ASP A 314 15.09 6.20 -11.99
CA ASP A 314 14.81 6.79 -10.68
C ASP A 314 15.15 5.87 -9.49
N ALA A 315 15.96 4.83 -9.70
CA ALA A 315 16.40 3.93 -8.62
C ALA A 315 17.09 4.71 -7.49
N LEU A 316 16.83 4.32 -6.24
CA LEU A 316 17.33 5.05 -5.07
C LEU A 316 18.84 4.87 -4.91
N PHE A 317 19.34 3.64 -5.01
CA PHE A 317 20.76 3.32 -4.91
C PHE A 317 21.26 2.71 -6.23
N SER A 318 22.58 2.71 -6.42
CA SER A 318 23.17 1.92 -7.50
C SER A 318 23.02 0.42 -7.20
N ARG A 319 23.03 -0.41 -8.25
CA ARG A 319 22.96 -1.87 -8.11
C ARG A 319 24.01 -2.40 -7.12
N ASP A 320 25.26 -1.95 -7.22
CA ASP A 320 26.35 -2.41 -6.36
C ASP A 320 26.12 -2.05 -4.88
N ILE A 321 25.54 -0.89 -4.60
CA ILE A 321 25.15 -0.50 -3.23
C ILE A 321 24.02 -1.42 -2.75
N THR A 322 22.98 -1.61 -3.57
CA THR A 322 21.84 -2.45 -3.23
C THR A 322 22.25 -3.90 -2.96
N GLU A 323 23.18 -4.47 -3.75
CA GLU A 323 23.73 -5.81 -3.51
C GLU A 323 24.45 -5.90 -2.16
N ARG A 324 25.28 -4.91 -1.79
CA ARG A 324 25.93 -4.89 -0.46
C ARG A 324 24.93 -4.79 0.69
N LEU A 325 23.91 -3.94 0.55
CA LEU A 325 22.86 -3.76 1.55
C LEU A 325 22.05 -5.06 1.71
N ARG A 326 21.71 -5.73 0.59
CA ARG A 326 21.05 -7.04 0.56
C ARG A 326 21.87 -8.06 1.35
N ASP A 327 23.15 -8.21 1.05
CA ASP A 327 24.00 -9.24 1.66
C ASP A 327 24.09 -9.07 3.18
N ARG A 328 24.30 -7.83 3.65
CA ARG A 328 24.29 -7.51 5.09
C ARG A 328 22.96 -7.83 5.76
N PHE A 329 21.84 -7.56 5.10
CA PHE A 329 20.54 -7.87 5.66
C PHE A 329 20.24 -9.38 5.64
N ALA A 330 20.65 -10.09 4.59
CA ALA A 330 20.53 -11.53 4.49
C ALA A 330 21.30 -12.24 5.61
N GLU A 331 22.50 -11.77 5.93
CA GLU A 331 23.25 -12.24 7.11
C GLU A 331 22.43 -12.08 8.38
N ARG A 332 21.81 -10.92 8.60
CA ARG A 332 20.93 -10.67 9.76
C ARG A 332 19.70 -11.57 9.77
N MET A 333 19.03 -11.78 8.63
CA MET A 333 17.86 -12.67 8.53
C MET A 333 18.19 -14.13 8.82
N ASN A 334 19.43 -14.54 8.59
CA ASN A 334 19.92 -15.89 8.88
C ASN A 334 20.37 -16.07 10.35
N GLN A 335 20.28 -15.03 11.19
CA GLN A 335 20.62 -15.13 12.62
C GLN A 335 19.51 -15.81 13.42
N PRO A 336 19.83 -16.76 14.32
CA PRO A 336 18.85 -17.44 15.17
C PRO A 336 17.97 -16.48 15.98
N GLU A 337 18.53 -15.37 16.47
CA GLU A 337 17.83 -14.39 17.30
C GLU A 337 16.66 -13.74 16.56
N LEU A 338 16.81 -13.47 15.26
CA LEU A 338 15.75 -12.91 14.44
C LEU A 338 14.75 -14.00 14.02
N GLN A 339 15.22 -15.20 13.68
CA GLN A 339 14.37 -16.34 13.31
C GLN A 339 13.40 -16.74 14.43
N GLN A 340 13.83 -16.67 15.68
CA GLN A 340 12.98 -16.95 16.85
C GLN A 340 11.83 -15.94 17.01
N GLN A 341 11.98 -14.72 16.48
CA GLN A 341 10.96 -13.66 16.57
C GLN A 341 9.90 -13.76 15.47
N LEU A 342 10.14 -14.53 14.40
CA LEU A 342 9.24 -14.60 13.23
C LEU A 342 7.84 -15.07 13.61
N LEU A 343 7.74 -16.06 14.50
CA LEU A 343 6.45 -16.60 14.97
C LEU A 343 5.75 -15.67 15.99
N LEU A 344 6.35 -14.55 16.40
CA LEU A 344 5.66 -13.55 17.23
C LEU A 344 4.79 -12.61 16.39
N ARG A 345 4.97 -12.59 15.06
CA ARG A 345 4.24 -11.70 14.16
C ARG A 345 2.94 -12.32 13.69
N LYS A 346 1.96 -11.46 13.39
CA LYS A 346 0.64 -11.87 12.86
C LYS A 346 0.64 -12.14 11.36
N SER A 347 1.57 -11.54 10.61
CA SER A 347 1.71 -11.69 9.16
C SER A 347 3.18 -11.90 8.83
N LEU A 348 3.49 -12.96 8.10
CA LEU A 348 4.86 -13.39 7.82
C LEU A 348 5.10 -13.65 6.32
N LEU A 349 4.06 -13.81 5.51
CA LEU A 349 4.21 -14.21 4.11
C LEU A 349 5.14 -13.28 3.31
N GLY A 350 4.92 -11.96 3.39
CA GLY A 350 5.76 -10.97 2.72
C GLY A 350 7.23 -11.03 3.17
N TYR A 351 7.47 -11.30 4.45
CA TYR A 351 8.82 -11.47 5.00
C TYR A 351 9.49 -12.74 4.48
N LEU A 352 8.80 -13.88 4.40
CA LEU A 352 9.39 -15.11 3.85
C LEU A 352 9.80 -14.94 2.40
N TYR A 353 8.98 -14.23 1.62
CA TYR A 353 9.35 -13.88 0.26
C TYR A 353 10.56 -12.95 0.19
N ALA A 354 10.62 -11.92 1.03
CA ALA A 354 11.78 -11.03 1.12
C ALA A 354 13.06 -11.79 1.49
N TRP A 355 12.96 -12.69 2.47
CA TRP A 355 14.07 -13.53 2.92
C TRP A 355 14.53 -14.49 1.82
N ARG A 356 13.59 -15.12 1.10
CA ARG A 356 13.89 -15.96 -0.06
C ARG A 356 14.63 -15.18 -1.15
N ASP A 357 14.15 -13.98 -1.48
CA ASP A 357 14.69 -13.16 -2.57
C ASP A 357 16.09 -12.58 -2.21
N MET A 358 16.40 -12.40 -0.92
CA MET A 358 17.69 -11.86 -0.45
C MET A 358 18.72 -12.92 -0.04
N SER A 359 18.26 -14.07 0.45
CA SER A 359 19.09 -15.21 0.87
C SER A 359 18.92 -16.34 -0.16
N SER A 360 18.23 -17.41 0.19
CA SER A 360 17.89 -18.48 -0.75
C SER A 360 16.58 -19.16 -0.38
N GLY A 361 15.90 -19.76 -1.37
CA GLY A 361 14.71 -20.56 -1.11
C GLY A 361 14.97 -21.77 -0.23
N GLU A 362 16.15 -22.39 -0.33
CA GLU A 362 16.47 -23.55 0.50
C GLU A 362 16.64 -23.18 1.98
N THR A 363 17.22 -22.02 2.27
CA THR A 363 17.35 -21.51 3.64
C THR A 363 15.97 -21.29 4.28
N VAL A 364 15.04 -20.68 3.55
CA VAL A 364 13.67 -20.45 4.04
C VAL A 364 12.93 -21.77 4.23
N LYS A 365 13.05 -22.70 3.27
CA LYS A 365 12.44 -24.04 3.37
C LYS A 365 12.98 -24.84 4.54
N GLN A 366 14.28 -24.74 4.83
CA GLN A 366 14.87 -25.38 6.00
C GLN A 366 14.25 -24.85 7.29
N TRP A 367 14.12 -23.52 7.43
CA TRP A 367 13.46 -22.93 8.60
C TRP A 367 11.98 -23.37 8.71
N VAL A 368 11.26 -23.42 7.58
CA VAL A 368 9.88 -23.94 7.55
C VAL A 368 9.82 -25.39 8.01
N ARG A 369 10.73 -26.27 7.58
CA ARG A 369 10.82 -27.66 8.06
C ARG A 369 11.01 -27.73 9.57
N GLU A 370 11.92 -26.93 10.11
CA GLU A 370 12.20 -26.90 11.55
C GLU A 370 10.95 -26.48 12.35
N VAL A 371 10.26 -25.42 11.93
CA VAL A 371 9.04 -24.92 12.57
C VAL A 371 7.87 -25.90 12.45
N THR A 372 7.74 -26.59 11.32
CA THR A 372 6.59 -27.46 10.99
C THR A 372 6.77 -28.91 11.46
N THR A 373 7.81 -29.19 12.25
CA THR A 373 8.08 -30.52 12.83
C THR A 373 6.92 -31.02 13.70
N THR A 374 6.18 -30.10 14.34
CA THR A 374 4.99 -30.40 15.15
C THR A 374 3.72 -29.89 14.48
N ASP A 375 2.58 -30.51 14.81
CA ASP A 375 1.26 -30.08 14.31
C ASP A 375 0.92 -28.66 14.76
N GLU A 376 1.26 -28.33 16.01
CA GLU A 376 1.11 -26.97 16.55
C GLU A 376 1.95 -25.96 15.77
N GLY A 377 3.21 -26.29 15.47
CA GLY A 377 4.10 -25.43 14.69
C GLY A 377 3.61 -25.21 13.26
N LEU A 378 3.08 -26.26 12.63
CA LEU A 378 2.44 -26.17 11.32
C LEU A 378 1.22 -25.24 11.33
N VAL A 379 0.29 -25.42 12.27
CA VAL A 379 -0.90 -24.56 12.41
C VAL A 379 -0.50 -23.11 12.66
N ASN A 380 0.42 -22.90 13.60
CA ASN A 380 0.90 -21.58 14.01
C ASN A 380 1.53 -20.82 12.82
N LEU A 381 2.35 -21.51 12.01
CA LEU A 381 2.93 -20.96 10.80
C LEU A 381 1.85 -20.60 9.78
N LEU A 382 0.96 -21.53 9.44
CA LEU A 382 -0.06 -21.32 8.40
C LEU A 382 -1.00 -20.15 8.72
N ILE A 383 -1.36 -19.95 9.99
CA ILE A 383 -2.15 -18.78 10.42
C ILE A 383 -1.44 -17.46 10.07
N ARG A 384 -0.12 -17.42 10.17
CA ARG A 384 0.69 -16.22 9.88
C ARG A 384 0.98 -16.03 8.40
N LEU A 385 0.71 -17.05 7.59
CA LEU A 385 0.79 -17.00 6.13
C LEU A 385 -0.56 -16.65 5.48
N GLN A 386 -1.62 -16.44 6.28
CA GLN A 386 -2.91 -16.00 5.78
C GLN A 386 -2.83 -14.57 5.20
N THR A 387 -3.58 -14.35 4.13
CA THR A 387 -3.74 -13.04 3.48
C THR A 387 -5.12 -12.48 3.78
N SER A 388 -5.22 -11.14 3.84
CA SER A 388 -6.52 -10.45 3.92
C SER A 388 -7.13 -10.35 2.53
N VAL A 389 -8.42 -10.65 2.41
CA VAL A 389 -9.22 -10.40 1.22
C VAL A 389 -10.46 -9.60 1.60
N PHE A 390 -10.84 -8.66 0.75
CA PHE A 390 -12.02 -7.83 0.93
C PHE A 390 -12.97 -8.09 -0.22
N SER A 391 -14.21 -8.40 0.11
CA SER A 391 -15.27 -8.55 -0.88
C SER A 391 -16.49 -7.73 -0.48
N SER A 392 -17.23 -7.27 -1.47
CA SER A 392 -18.44 -6.50 -1.24
C SER A 392 -19.55 -7.29 -0.54
N HIS A 393 -19.58 -8.64 -0.66
CA HIS A 393 -20.63 -9.50 -0.11
C HIS A 393 -20.30 -10.05 1.29
N ARG A 394 -19.05 -10.47 1.51
CA ARG A 394 -18.61 -11.06 2.80
C ARG A 394 -17.88 -10.07 3.71
N GLY A 395 -17.57 -8.87 3.20
CA GLY A 395 -16.65 -7.96 3.86
C GLY A 395 -15.22 -8.52 3.85
N ALA A 396 -14.48 -8.25 4.92
CA ALA A 396 -13.10 -8.68 5.09
C ALA A 396 -13.01 -10.11 5.65
N TYR A 397 -12.18 -10.96 5.04
CA TYR A 397 -11.93 -12.32 5.48
C TYR A 397 -10.46 -12.73 5.26
N ARG A 398 -10.06 -13.84 5.88
CA ARG A 398 -8.73 -14.42 5.73
C ARG A 398 -8.77 -15.63 4.82
N ARG A 399 -7.72 -15.80 4.00
CA ARG A 399 -7.51 -17.01 3.21
C ARG A 399 -6.05 -17.45 3.21
N ILE A 400 -5.82 -18.71 2.90
CA ILE A 400 -4.49 -19.23 2.54
C ILE A 400 -4.44 -19.33 1.01
N ALA A 401 -3.74 -18.39 0.37
CA ALA A 401 -3.54 -18.44 -1.07
C ALA A 401 -2.53 -19.55 -1.41
N ARG A 402 -3.03 -20.71 -1.88
CA ARG A 402 -2.21 -21.92 -2.14
C ARG A 402 -1.00 -21.66 -3.05
N ASP A 403 -1.21 -20.87 -4.10
CA ASP A 403 -0.17 -20.49 -5.06
C ASP A 403 0.97 -19.68 -4.40
N GLN A 404 0.66 -18.91 -3.37
CA GLN A 404 1.63 -18.10 -2.65
C GLN A 404 2.31 -18.83 -1.49
N VAL A 405 1.62 -19.79 -0.86
CA VAL A 405 2.13 -20.48 0.34
C VAL A 405 2.89 -21.76 -0.02
N SER A 406 2.40 -22.53 -0.99
CA SER A 406 3.01 -23.81 -1.39
C SER A 406 4.50 -23.74 -1.75
N PRO A 407 5.07 -22.66 -2.33
CA PRO A 407 6.50 -22.61 -2.67
C PRO A 407 7.45 -22.72 -1.48
N PHE A 408 6.97 -22.48 -0.25
CA PHE A 408 7.78 -22.55 0.97
C PHE A 408 7.81 -23.93 1.63
N PHE A 409 7.02 -24.88 1.12
CA PHE A 409 6.97 -26.25 1.60
C PHE A 409 7.65 -27.18 0.58
N ASP A 410 8.20 -28.29 1.07
CA ASP A 410 8.83 -29.30 0.19
C ASP A 410 7.80 -30.15 -0.54
N ASP A 411 6.69 -30.46 0.13
CA ASP A 411 5.57 -31.24 -0.41
C ASP A 411 4.24 -30.66 0.12
N TRP A 412 3.70 -29.69 -0.63
CA TRP A 412 2.43 -29.06 -0.28
C TRP A 412 1.24 -30.04 -0.29
N PRO A 413 1.08 -30.94 -1.28
CA PRO A 413 0.04 -31.98 -1.23
C PRO A 413 0.05 -32.81 0.05
N ALA A 414 1.23 -33.22 0.55
CA ALA A 414 1.32 -33.94 1.82
C ALA A 414 0.87 -33.09 3.03
N VAL A 415 1.17 -31.79 3.02
CA VAL A 415 0.68 -30.84 4.03
C VAL A 415 -0.84 -30.75 3.98
N GLU A 416 -1.45 -30.63 2.79
CA GLU A 416 -2.90 -30.56 2.65
C GLU A 416 -3.61 -31.81 3.18
N GLU A 417 -3.10 -33.00 2.86
CA GLU A 417 -3.66 -34.25 3.39
C GLU A 417 -3.57 -34.33 4.92
N LYS A 418 -2.43 -33.90 5.48
CA LYS A 418 -2.28 -33.81 6.94
C LYS A 418 -3.29 -32.83 7.57
N LEU A 419 -3.50 -31.66 6.95
CA LEU A 419 -4.47 -30.67 7.41
C LEU A 419 -5.90 -31.20 7.32
N LYS A 420 -6.28 -31.90 6.23
CA LYS A 420 -7.61 -32.53 6.10
C LYS A 420 -7.90 -33.49 7.24
N VAL A 421 -6.94 -34.37 7.57
CA VAL A 421 -7.09 -35.32 8.68
C VAL A 421 -7.22 -34.57 10.01
N MET A 422 -6.34 -33.61 10.27
CA MET A 422 -6.32 -32.84 11.53
C MET A 422 -7.60 -32.00 11.73
N LEU A 423 -8.13 -31.39 10.67
CA LEU A 423 -9.28 -30.48 10.71
C LEU A 423 -10.64 -31.21 10.57
N SER A 424 -10.63 -32.54 10.42
CA SER A 424 -11.82 -33.39 10.38
C SER A 424 -12.33 -33.81 11.77
N GLY A 425 -11.60 -33.48 12.84
CA GLY A 425 -11.98 -33.79 14.21
C GLY A 425 -13.19 -32.98 14.72
N ASN A 426 -13.90 -33.54 15.71
CA ASN A 426 -15.09 -32.91 16.31
C ASN A 426 -14.78 -31.80 17.33
N GLU A 427 -13.55 -31.76 17.86
CA GLU A 427 -13.08 -30.73 18.80
C GLU A 427 -11.83 -30.07 18.21
N LEU A 428 -12.00 -28.92 17.58
CA LEU A 428 -10.92 -28.11 17.04
C LEU A 428 -10.56 -27.00 18.03
N THR A 429 -9.28 -26.64 18.11
CA THR A 429 -8.89 -25.41 18.81
C THR A 429 -9.37 -24.18 18.03
N PRO A 430 -9.51 -23.00 18.67
CA PRO A 430 -9.86 -21.77 17.96
C PRO A 430 -8.93 -21.46 16.77
N GLU A 431 -7.64 -21.76 16.90
CA GLU A 431 -6.64 -21.62 15.84
C GLU A 431 -6.91 -22.57 14.67
N GLN A 432 -7.30 -23.81 14.95
CA GLN A 432 -7.63 -24.81 13.94
C GLN A 432 -8.94 -24.47 13.22
N GLU A 433 -9.96 -23.95 13.92
CA GLU A 433 -11.19 -23.45 13.28
C GLU A 433 -10.92 -22.26 12.37
N ALA A 434 -10.10 -21.30 12.83
CA ALA A 434 -9.70 -20.16 12.02
C ALA A 434 -8.93 -20.61 10.77
N LEU A 435 -8.03 -21.58 10.92
CA LEU A 435 -7.27 -22.16 9.81
C LEU A 435 -8.18 -22.89 8.81
N LYS A 436 -9.14 -23.70 9.30
CA LYS A 436 -10.13 -24.39 8.47
C LYS A 436 -10.94 -23.40 7.63
N THR A 437 -11.48 -22.37 8.27
CA THR A 437 -12.23 -21.30 7.60
C THR A 437 -11.37 -20.61 6.52
N ALA A 438 -10.09 -20.35 6.80
CA ALA A 438 -9.19 -19.72 5.84
C ALA A 438 -8.82 -20.62 4.65
N LEU A 439 -8.79 -21.94 4.83
CA LEU A 439 -8.58 -22.91 3.75
C LEU A 439 -9.82 -23.04 2.86
N GLU A 440 -11.02 -23.02 3.45
CA GLU A 440 -12.30 -23.08 2.73
C GLU A 440 -12.56 -21.80 1.91
N ASN A 441 -11.92 -20.68 2.25
CA ASN A 441 -12.00 -19.42 1.50
C ASN A 441 -11.07 -19.36 0.27
N ASP A 442 -10.26 -20.39 0.00
CA ASP A 442 -9.41 -20.48 -1.20
C ASP A 442 -10.10 -21.22 -2.37
N ASP A 443 -11.20 -21.91 -2.10
CA ASP A 443 -12.08 -22.56 -3.10
C ASP A 443 -13.21 -21.60 -3.54
#